data_AF-X0T7Q5-F1
#
_entry.id   AF-X0T7Q5-F1
#
_cell.length_a   1.000
_cell.length_b   1.000
_cell.length_c   1.000
_cell.angle_alpha   90.00
_cell.angle_beta   90.00
_cell.angle_gamma   90.00
#
_symmetry.space_group_name_H-M   'P 1'
#
loop_
_entity.id
_entity.type
_entity.pdbx_description
1 polymer ?
#
loop_
_entity_poly.entity_id
_entity_poly.type
_entity_poly.pdbx_seq_one_letter_code
_entity_poly.pdbx_strand_id
1 'polypeptide(L)'
;LVNNAGILESYTIMNMKEEDLERTLGVNLKGVILCSQAVARHMIEQKSGKIVNMGSSISSRASVCNLTGGSADYCASKAAVQAFTRSLAMELAPHGINVNA
;
A
#
# COMPACT_ATOMS: atom_id res chain seq x y z
N LEU A 1 9.62 9.19 5.14
CA LEU A 1 9.16 7.80 5.39
C LEU A 1 9.16 7.03 4.09
N VAL A 2 9.66 5.80 4.09
CA VAL A 2 9.54 4.89 2.95
C VAL A 2 8.82 3.62 3.42
N ASN A 3 7.57 3.46 3.01
CA ASN A 3 6.77 2.27 3.30
C ASN A 3 7.10 1.17 2.28
N ASN A 4 8.19 0.46 2.55
CA ASN A 4 8.71 -0.61 1.68
C ASN A 4 8.23 -2.02 2.03
N ALA A 5 7.89 -2.28 3.29
CA ALA A 5 7.49 -3.61 3.74
C ALA A 5 6.32 -4.14 2.90
N GLY A 6 6.44 -5.38 2.44
CA GLY A 6 5.42 -6.04 1.65
C GLY A 6 5.67 -7.54 1.53
N ILE A 7 4.58 -8.30 1.49
CA ILE A 7 4.57 -9.74 1.28
C ILE A 7 3.71 -10.07 0.07
N LEU A 8 4.02 -11.20 -0.58
CA LEU A 8 3.25 -11.77 -1.66
C LEU A 8 3.18 -13.26 -1.42
N GLU A 9 1.99 -13.81 -1.53
CA GLU A 9 1.78 -15.25 -1.60
C GLU A 9 1.03 -15.62 -2.86
N SER A 10 1.36 -16.80 -3.38
CA SER A 10 0.83 -17.31 -4.63
C SER A 10 -0.23 -18.35 -4.35
N TYR A 11 -1.49 -17.95 -4.53
CA TYR A 11 -2.65 -18.83 -4.50
C TYR A 11 -3.77 -18.26 -5.36
N THR A 12 -4.61 -19.16 -5.87
CA THR A 12 -5.86 -18.77 -6.47
C THR A 12 -6.84 -18.35 -5.38
N ILE A 13 -7.84 -17.55 -5.74
CA ILE A 13 -8.86 -17.10 -4.77
C ILE A 13 -9.61 -18.26 -4.11
N MET A 14 -9.72 -19.41 -4.80
CA MET A 14 -10.39 -20.60 -4.28
C MET A 14 -9.61 -21.31 -3.17
N ASN A 15 -8.30 -21.09 -3.10
CA ASN A 15 -7.40 -21.75 -2.14
C ASN A 15 -6.87 -20.78 -1.07
N MET A 16 -7.23 -19.49 -1.17
CA MET A 16 -6.83 -18.47 -0.21
C MET A 16 -7.52 -18.72 1.12
N LYS A 17 -6.75 -18.77 2.21
CA LYS A 17 -7.30 -18.77 3.55
C LYS A 17 -7.53 -17.34 4.04
N GLU A 18 -8.47 -17.19 4.96
CA GLU A 18 -8.77 -15.88 5.54
C GLU A 18 -7.55 -15.30 6.27
N GLU A 19 -6.78 -16.13 6.97
CA GLU A 19 -5.58 -15.70 7.68
C GLU A 19 -4.49 -15.18 6.73
N ASP A 20 -4.39 -15.74 5.53
CA ASP A 20 -3.44 -15.29 4.52
C ASP A 20 -3.84 -13.91 3.97
N LEU A 21 -5.14 -13.70 3.72
CA LEU A 21 -5.69 -12.39 3.36
C LEU A 21 -5.42 -11.35 4.45
N GLU A 22 -5.73 -11.68 5.70
CA GLU A 22 -5.50 -10.79 6.85
C GLU A 22 -4.03 -10.42 6.98
N ARG A 23 -3.13 -11.38 6.81
CA ARG A 23 -1.69 -11.16 6.87
C ARG A 23 -1.23 -10.26 5.72
N THR A 24 -1.64 -10.53 4.48
CA THR A 24 -1.32 -9.71 3.30
C THR A 24 -1.81 -8.27 3.49
N LEU A 25 -3.08 -8.07 3.86
CA LEU A 25 -3.62 -6.73 4.10
C LEU A 25 -3.00 -6.04 5.33
N GLY A 26 -2.70 -6.81 6.37
CA GLY A 26 -2.04 -6.34 7.59
C GLY A 26 -0.69 -5.71 7.30
N VAL A 27 0.15 -6.39 6.53
CA VAL A 27 1.48 -5.89 6.15
C VAL A 27 1.38 -4.84 5.04
N ASN A 28 0.72 -5.16 3.94
CA ASN A 28 0.82 -4.39 2.70
C ASN A 28 -0.02 -3.10 2.70
N LEU A 29 -1.08 -3.04 3.52
CA LEU A 29 -2.01 -1.91 3.52
C LEU A 29 -2.13 -1.27 4.91
N LYS A 30 -2.54 -2.04 5.92
CA LYS A 30 -2.74 -1.53 7.29
C LYS A 30 -1.45 -0.95 7.84
N GLY A 31 -0.31 -1.65 7.68
CA GLY A 31 1.01 -1.14 8.05
C GLY A 31 1.35 0.20 7.38
N VAL A 32 1.14 0.30 6.06
CA VAL A 32 1.38 1.54 5.29
C VAL A 32 0.54 2.70 5.82
N ILE A 33 -0.75 2.46 6.11
CA ILE A 33 -1.66 3.48 6.64
C ILE A 33 -1.20 3.94 8.04
N LEU A 34 -0.94 3.01 8.95
CA LEU A 34 -0.57 3.32 10.34
C LEU A 34 0.79 4.03 10.44
N CYS A 35 1.80 3.58 9.68
CA CYS A 35 3.10 4.24 9.64
C CYS A 35 2.99 5.64 9.03
N SER A 36 2.20 5.81 7.97
CA SER A 36 1.97 7.13 7.37
C SER A 36 1.24 8.07 8.34
N GLN A 37 0.21 7.58 9.04
CA GLN A 37 -0.52 8.35 10.04
C GLN A 37 0.40 8.81 11.18
N ALA A 38 1.25 7.91 11.71
CA ALA A 38 2.15 8.23 12.80
C ALA A 38 3.16 9.33 12.40
N VAL A 39 3.78 9.20 11.21
CA VAL A 39 4.79 10.15 10.74
C VAL A 39 4.17 11.47 10.25
N ALA A 40 2.96 11.43 9.68
CA ALA A 40 2.28 12.64 9.18
C ALA A 40 2.07 13.67 10.29
N ARG A 41 1.74 13.26 11.52
CA ARG A 41 1.58 14.18 12.67
C ARG A 41 2.85 15.00 12.91
N HIS A 42 4.01 14.33 12.93
CA HIS A 42 5.29 14.99 13.11
C HIS A 42 5.69 15.87 11.91
N MET A 43 5.43 15.42 10.69
CA MET A 43 5.72 16.20 9.48
C MET A 43 4.87 17.47 9.38
N ILE A 44 3.62 17.43 9.85
CA ILE A 44 2.72 18.59 9.90
C ILE A 44 3.28 19.65 10.85
N GLU A 45 3.71 19.26 12.05
CA GLU A 45 4.35 20.17 13.02
C GLU A 45 5.63 20.79 12.44
N GLN A 46 6.41 20.00 11.68
CA GLN A 46 7.65 20.44 11.04
C GLN A 46 7.42 21.22 9.73
N LYS A 47 6.20 21.27 9.19
CA LYS A 47 5.83 21.84 7.89
C LYS A 47 6.73 21.35 6.73
N SER A 48 7.22 20.12 6.83
CA SER A 48 8.05 19.51 5.81
C SER A 48 8.03 17.99 5.94
N GLY A 49 8.09 17.29 4.80
CA GLY A 49 8.13 15.85 4.81
C GLY A 49 7.91 15.21 3.45
N LYS A 50 8.39 13.97 3.32
CA LYS A 50 8.14 13.12 2.15
C LYS A 50 7.80 11.70 2.58
N ILE A 51 6.73 11.16 2.00
CA ILE A 51 6.30 9.78 2.16
C ILE A 51 6.35 9.10 0.79
N VAL A 52 7.03 7.95 0.71
CA VAL A 52 7.07 7.11 -0.49
C VAL A 52 6.48 5.75 -0.13
N ASN A 53 5.45 5.32 -0.85
CA ASN A 53 4.78 4.05 -0.64
C ASN A 53 5.08 3.10 -1.79
N MET A 54 5.44 1.85 -1.52
CA MET A 54 5.70 0.91 -2.61
C MET A 54 4.39 0.35 -3.18
N GLY A 55 3.97 0.89 -4.33
CA GLY A 55 2.89 0.34 -5.17
C GLY A 55 3.33 -0.92 -5.93
N SER A 56 2.56 -1.31 -6.94
CA SER A 56 2.96 -2.36 -7.89
C SER A 56 2.36 -2.11 -9.27
N SER A 57 3.09 -2.41 -10.33
CA SER A 57 2.55 -2.40 -11.70
C SER A 57 1.70 -3.65 -11.98
N ILE A 58 1.87 -4.70 -11.20
CA ILE A 58 1.08 -5.93 -11.32
C ILE A 58 -0.38 -5.67 -10.93
N SER A 59 -0.64 -4.79 -9.96
CA SER A 59 -2.00 -4.44 -9.54
C SER A 59 -2.80 -3.71 -10.62
N SER A 60 -2.14 -3.05 -11.58
CA SER A 60 -2.79 -2.43 -12.74
C SER A 60 -2.80 -3.32 -13.98
N ARG A 61 -2.17 -4.50 -13.93
CA ARG A 61 -2.05 -5.46 -15.04
C ARG A 61 -2.55 -6.84 -14.61
N ALA A 62 -3.86 -6.94 -14.36
CA ALA A 62 -4.53 -8.14 -13.84
C ALA A 62 -4.21 -9.43 -14.62
N SER A 63 -3.94 -9.33 -15.92
CA SER A 63 -3.54 -10.46 -16.76
C SER A 63 -2.23 -11.14 -16.32
N VAL A 64 -1.35 -10.43 -15.60
CA VAL A 64 -0.09 -10.97 -15.09
C VAL A 64 -0.30 -11.75 -13.78
N CYS A 65 -1.29 -11.37 -12.96
CA CYS A 65 -1.58 -12.06 -11.69
C CYS A 65 -2.00 -13.54 -11.92
N ASN A 66 -2.53 -13.89 -13.10
CA ASN A 66 -2.91 -15.27 -13.43
C ASN A 66 -1.73 -16.16 -13.85
N LEU A 67 -0.58 -15.57 -14.20
CA LEU A 67 0.64 -16.29 -14.62
C LEU A 67 1.49 -16.78 -13.43
N THR A 68 1.24 -16.25 -12.22
CA THR A 68 2.05 -16.50 -11.02
C THR A 68 1.38 -17.42 -9.99
N GLY A 69 0.37 -18.19 -10.42
CA GLY A 69 -0.40 -19.06 -9.53
C GLY A 69 -1.53 -18.34 -8.76
N GLY A 70 -1.88 -17.12 -9.19
CA GLY A 70 -2.87 -16.26 -8.52
C GLY A 70 -2.24 -15.44 -7.39
N SER A 71 -2.63 -14.17 -7.26
CA SER A 71 -2.19 -13.25 -6.21
C SER A 71 -3.20 -12.10 -6.02
N ALA A 72 -4.49 -12.44 -6.04
CA ALA A 72 -5.57 -11.46 -6.17
C ALA A 72 -5.62 -10.47 -4.98
N ASP A 73 -5.39 -10.97 -3.77
CA ASP A 73 -5.29 -10.19 -2.53
C ASP A 73 -4.07 -9.26 -2.52
N TYR A 74 -2.92 -9.72 -2.99
CA TYR A 74 -1.74 -8.88 -3.20
C TYR A 74 -2.05 -7.76 -4.20
N CYS A 75 -2.61 -8.12 -5.36
CA CYS A 75 -2.98 -7.17 -6.42
C CYS A 75 -3.98 -6.13 -5.86
N ALA A 76 -4.96 -6.54 -5.06
CA ALA A 76 -5.89 -5.65 -4.35
C ALA A 76 -5.18 -4.74 -3.34
N SER A 77 -4.30 -5.29 -2.50
CA SER A 77 -3.55 -4.53 -1.48
C SER A 77 -2.70 -3.42 -2.10
N LYS A 78 -2.02 -3.69 -3.22
CA LYS A 78 -1.17 -2.71 -3.90
C LYS A 78 -1.96 -1.67 -4.70
N ALA A 79 -3.11 -2.04 -5.25
CA ALA A 79 -4.06 -1.06 -5.81
C ALA A 79 -4.58 -0.11 -4.72
N ALA A 80 -4.91 -0.64 -3.54
CA ALA A 80 -5.33 0.16 -2.40
C ALA A 80 -4.23 1.13 -1.94
N VAL A 81 -2.96 0.71 -1.91
CA VAL A 81 -1.82 1.61 -1.62
C VAL A 81 -1.73 2.76 -2.64
N GLN A 82 -1.95 2.51 -3.93
CA GLN A 82 -1.95 3.57 -4.94
C GLN A 82 -3.09 4.58 -4.74
N ALA A 83 -4.31 4.10 -4.43
CA ALA A 83 -5.44 4.96 -4.13
C ALA A 83 -5.20 5.78 -2.84
N PHE A 84 -4.73 5.11 -1.78
CA PHE A 84 -4.36 5.74 -0.51
C PHE A 84 -3.32 6.84 -0.71
N THR A 85 -2.28 6.58 -1.51
CA THR A 85 -1.22 7.56 -1.80
C THR A 85 -1.78 8.82 -2.44
N ARG A 86 -2.64 8.70 -3.46
CA ARG A 86 -3.26 9.86 -4.11
C ARG A 86 -4.14 10.65 -3.14
N SER A 87 -4.94 9.95 -2.33
CA SER A 87 -5.79 10.60 -1.33
C SER A 87 -4.96 11.34 -0.27
N LEU A 88 -3.95 10.68 0.28
CA LEU A 88 -3.10 11.24 1.33
C LEU A 88 -2.25 12.40 0.81
N ALA A 89 -1.81 12.36 -0.45
CA ALA A 89 -1.12 13.49 -1.08
C ALA A 89 -1.98 14.76 -1.08
N MET A 90 -3.27 14.64 -1.40
CA MET A 90 -4.20 15.78 -1.38
C MET A 90 -4.47 16.27 0.03
N GLU A 91 -4.60 15.35 0.99
CA GLU A 91 -4.81 15.67 2.40
C GLU A 91 -3.62 16.42 3.03
N LEU A 92 -2.39 16.00 2.71
CA LEU A 92 -1.17 16.56 3.32
C LEU A 92 -0.53 17.70 2.51
N ALA A 93 -1.00 17.97 1.29
CA ALA A 93 -0.48 19.06 0.46
C ALA A 93 -0.52 20.44 1.13
N PRO A 94 -1.61 20.85 1.84
CA PRO A 94 -1.64 22.13 2.56
C PRO A 94 -0.56 22.27 3.64
N HIS A 95 -0.01 21.16 4.11
CA HIS A 95 1.03 21.11 5.14
C HIS A 95 2.46 21.05 4.58
N GLY A 96 2.64 21.14 3.25
CA GLY A 96 3.96 21.11 2.61
C GLY A 96 4.59 19.72 2.55
N ILE A 97 3.78 18.66 2.60
CA ILE A 97 4.24 17.27 2.62
C ILE A 97 3.93 16.61 1.27
N ASN A 98 4.91 15.94 0.68
CA ASN A 98 4.71 15.18 -0.56
C ASN A 98 4.49 13.69 -0.26
N VAL A 99 3.53 13.07 -0.95
CA VAL A 99 3.26 11.63 -0.87
C VAL A 99 3.23 11.04 -2.28
N ASN A 100 4.01 9.98 -2.54
CA ASN A 100 4.14 9.35 -3.86
C ASN A 100 4.21 7.81 -3.77
N ALA A 101 3.95 7.12 -4.88
CA ALA A 101 4.02 5.66 -5.00
C ALA A 101 4.44 5.18 -6.38
#